data_AF-A0A967NT77-F1
#
_entry.id   AF-A0A967NT77-F1
#
_cell.length_a   1.000
_cell.length_b   1.000
_cell.length_c   1.000
_cell.angle_alpha   90.00
_cell.angle_beta   90.00
_cell.angle_gamma   90.00
#
_symmetry.space_group_name_H-M   'P 1'
#
loop_
_entity.id
_entity.type
_entity.pdbx_description
1 polymer ?
#
loop_
_entity_poly.entity_id
_entity_poly.type
_entity_poly.pdbx_seq_one_letter_code
_entity_poly.pdbx_strand_id
1 'polypeptide(L)'
;MTNELDKKERKETLIIFFAIFVLLCVLAGGLVLLLPSVGEILNLQEGLGLKESAIIAFFITIIVMIVFAIAAGDSLIGEIQYMLGGFFSFFLLVWFLIAWVF
;
A
#
# COMPACT_ATOMS: atom_id res chain seq x y z
N MET A 1 -4.13 26.64 28.25
CA MET A 1 -3.72 25.25 27.94
C MET A 1 -4.47 24.64 26.75
N THR A 2 -5.68 25.11 26.39
CA THR A 2 -6.49 24.56 25.28
C THR A 2 -5.94 24.85 23.87
N ASN A 3 -5.30 25.99 23.64
CA ASN A 3 -4.77 26.38 22.32
C ASN A 3 -3.54 25.58 21.83
N GLU A 4 -2.72 25.09 22.76
CA GLU A 4 -1.50 24.31 22.44
C GLU A 4 -1.84 22.87 22.02
N LEU A 5 -2.87 22.27 22.65
CA LEU A 5 -3.35 20.92 22.36
C LEU A 5 -4.02 20.85 20.96
N ASP A 6 -4.88 21.80 20.65
CA ASP A 6 -5.60 21.90 19.36
C ASP A 6 -4.64 22.12 18.17
N LYS A 7 -3.54 22.86 18.39
CA LYS A 7 -2.50 23.09 17.39
C LYS A 7 -1.60 21.86 17.18
N LYS A 8 -1.48 20.99 18.17
CA LYS A 8 -0.72 19.73 18.10
C LYS A 8 -1.51 18.67 17.34
N GLU A 9 -2.78 18.48 17.68
CA GLU A 9 -3.68 17.55 17.00
C GLU A 9 -3.79 17.87 15.50
N ARG A 10 -3.96 19.16 15.16
CA ARG A 10 -3.97 19.60 13.75
C ARG A 10 -2.69 19.26 12.99
N LYS A 11 -1.51 19.35 13.64
CA LYS A 11 -0.22 19.00 13.01
C LYS A 11 -0.11 17.51 12.78
N GLU A 12 -0.54 16.69 13.74
CA GLU A 12 -0.54 15.23 13.62
C GLU A 12 -1.48 14.78 12.48
N THR A 13 -2.69 15.34 12.39
CA THR A 13 -3.60 15.10 11.26
C THR A 13 -2.99 15.48 9.91
N LEU A 14 -2.33 16.63 9.82
CA LEU A 14 -1.69 17.07 8.56
C LEU A 14 -0.52 16.17 8.17
N ILE A 15 0.25 15.66 9.13
CA ILE A 15 1.34 14.72 8.88
C ILE A 15 0.79 13.39 8.34
N ILE A 16 -0.29 12.87 8.92
CA ILE A 16 -0.96 11.65 8.44
C ILE A 16 -1.50 11.86 7.03
N PHE A 17 -2.19 12.98 6.80
CA PHE A 17 -2.75 13.30 5.49
C PHE A 17 -1.65 13.43 4.43
N PHE A 18 -0.53 14.06 4.78
CA PHE A 18 0.64 14.16 3.92
C PHE A 18 1.30 12.80 3.67
N ALA A 19 1.42 11.95 4.69
CA ALA A 19 1.96 10.59 4.53
C ALA A 19 1.08 9.74 3.60
N ILE A 20 -0.25 9.81 3.75
CA ILE A 20 -1.22 9.16 2.86
C ILE A 20 -1.13 9.73 1.45
N PHE A 21 -1.02 11.06 1.32
CA PHE A 21 -0.89 11.72 0.02
C PHE A 21 0.39 11.29 -0.71
N VAL A 22 1.52 11.27 -0.01
CA VAL A 22 2.80 10.78 -0.56
C VAL A 22 2.68 9.31 -0.96
N LEU A 23 2.04 8.47 -0.13
CA LEU A 23 1.79 7.06 -0.46
C LEU A 23 0.94 6.91 -1.72
N LEU A 24 -0.11 7.72 -1.87
CA LEU A 24 -0.95 7.76 -3.09
C LEU A 24 -0.17 8.23 -4.31
N CYS A 25 0.70 9.23 -4.18
CA CYS A 25 1.57 9.67 -5.27
C CYS A 25 2.55 8.59 -5.71
N VAL A 26 3.15 7.86 -4.76
CA VAL A 26 4.04 6.73 -5.04
C VAL A 26 3.28 5.59 -5.73
N LEU A 27 2.08 5.26 -5.25
CA LEU A 27 1.18 4.31 -5.90
C LEU A 27 0.86 4.71 -7.35
N ALA A 28 0.45 5.96 -7.56
CA ALA A 28 0.09 6.46 -8.88
C ALA A 28 1.28 6.44 -9.83
N GLY A 29 2.46 6.88 -9.37
CA GLY A 29 3.69 6.83 -10.17
C GLY A 29 4.09 5.41 -10.55
N GLY A 30 3.93 4.46 -9.64
CA GLY A 30 4.21 3.06 -9.92
C GLY A 30 3.20 2.37 -10.84
N LEU A 31 1.91 2.74 -10.75
CA LEU A 31 0.89 2.31 -11.72
C LEU A 31 1.21 2.80 -13.13
N VAL A 32 1.70 4.04 -13.28
CA VAL A 32 2.13 4.59 -14.57
C VAL A 32 3.33 3.81 -15.13
N LEU A 33 4.26 3.39 -14.28
CA LEU A 33 5.40 2.55 -14.70
C LEU A 33 5.01 1.13 -15.09
N LEU A 34 3.93 0.59 -14.51
CA LEU A 34 3.40 -0.74 -14.84
C LEU A 34 2.52 -0.76 -16.09
N LEU A 35 1.99 0.39 -16.56
CA LEU A 35 1.12 0.49 -17.74
C LEU A 35 1.65 -0.26 -18.99
N PRO A 36 2.94 -0.18 -19.36
CA PRO A 36 3.48 -0.91 -20.51
C PRO A 36 3.38 -2.44 -20.33
N SER A 37 3.58 -2.91 -19.10
CA SER A 37 3.56 -4.33 -18.74
C SER A 37 2.14 -4.88 -18.55
N VAL A 38 1.09 -4.04 -18.47
CA VAL A 38 -0.31 -4.49 -18.30
C VAL A 38 -0.73 -5.46 -19.40
N GLY A 39 -0.27 -5.24 -20.64
CA GLY A 39 -0.60 -6.14 -21.76
C GLY A 39 -0.03 -7.56 -21.59
N GLU A 40 1.15 -7.68 -20.98
CA GLU A 40 1.78 -8.97 -20.68
C GLU A 40 1.15 -9.62 -19.44
N ILE A 41 0.79 -8.81 -18.43
CA ILE A 41 0.11 -9.25 -17.21
C ILE A 41 -1.28 -9.85 -17.52
N LEU A 42 -1.98 -9.36 -18.54
CA LEU A 42 -3.29 -9.89 -18.95
C LEU A 42 -3.19 -11.28 -19.61
N ASN A 43 -2.00 -11.68 -20.10
CA ASN A 43 -1.71 -13.04 -20.54
C ASN A 43 -1.24 -13.90 -19.35
N LEU A 44 -2.14 -14.12 -18.40
CA LEU A 44 -1.94 -14.97 -17.20
C LEU A 44 -1.65 -16.46 -17.51
N GLN A 45 -1.42 -16.82 -18.78
CA GLN A 45 -1.13 -18.19 -19.23
C GLN A 45 0.32 -18.60 -18.97
N GLU A 46 1.25 -17.65 -18.89
CA GLU A 46 2.63 -17.87 -18.47
C GLU A 46 2.80 -17.22 -17.09
N GLY A 47 3.26 -17.98 -16.11
CA GLY A 47 3.47 -17.50 -14.75
C GLY A 47 4.32 -16.23 -14.72
N LEU A 48 3.90 -15.25 -13.91
CA LEU A 48 4.56 -13.94 -13.88
C LEU A 48 5.89 -14.05 -13.13
N GLY A 49 6.99 -13.60 -13.74
CA GLY A 49 8.33 -13.73 -13.14
C GLY A 49 8.44 -13.14 -11.74
N LEU A 50 9.32 -13.67 -10.89
CA LEU A 50 9.47 -13.27 -9.47
C LEU A 50 9.66 -11.76 -9.24
N LYS A 51 10.32 -11.07 -10.17
CA LYS A 51 10.56 -9.62 -10.09
C LYS A 51 9.29 -8.82 -10.42
N GLU A 52 8.64 -9.15 -11.52
CA GLU A 52 7.43 -8.48 -12.01
C GLU A 52 6.27 -8.68 -11.01
N SER A 53 6.11 -9.91 -10.51
CA SER A 53 5.11 -10.26 -9.49
C SER A 53 5.33 -9.54 -8.17
N ALA A 54 6.58 -9.31 -7.74
CA ALA A 54 6.88 -8.53 -6.54
C ALA A 54 6.39 -7.08 -6.67
N ILE A 55 6.61 -6.48 -7.84
CA ILE A 55 6.19 -5.10 -8.13
C ILE A 55 4.66 -5.03 -8.04
N ILE A 56 3.94 -5.90 -8.73
CA ILE A 56 2.47 -5.91 -8.72
C ILE A 56 1.90 -6.18 -7.33
N ALA A 57 2.46 -7.17 -6.61
CA ALA A 57 2.03 -7.51 -5.26
C ALA A 57 2.23 -6.36 -4.27
N PHE A 58 3.29 -5.56 -4.45
CA PHE A 58 3.51 -4.36 -3.66
C PHE A 58 2.37 -3.34 -3.85
N PHE A 59 1.98 -3.04 -5.10
CA PHE A 59 0.87 -2.11 -5.37
C PHE A 59 -0.47 -2.62 -4.84
N ILE A 60 -0.79 -3.90 -5.07
CA ILE A 60 -2.02 -4.51 -4.55
C ILE A 60 -2.06 -4.44 -3.03
N THR A 61 -0.94 -4.76 -2.37
CA THR A 61 -0.86 -4.73 -0.90
C THR A 61 -1.05 -3.31 -0.38
N ILE A 62 -0.45 -2.29 -1.00
CA ILE A 62 -0.67 -0.91 -0.56
C ILE A 62 -2.15 -0.53 -0.72
N ILE A 63 -2.81 -0.89 -1.83
CA ILE A 63 -4.25 -0.62 -2.00
C ILE A 63 -5.06 -1.24 -0.86
N VAL A 64 -4.78 -2.49 -0.50
CA VAL A 64 -5.41 -3.17 0.63
C VAL A 64 -5.12 -2.44 1.95
N MET A 65 -3.88 -2.02 2.18
CA MET A 65 -3.51 -1.27 3.38
C MET A 65 -4.22 0.09 3.47
N ILE A 66 -4.44 0.77 2.34
CA ILE A 66 -5.21 2.03 2.31
C ILE A 66 -6.67 1.77 2.66
N VAL A 67 -7.28 0.70 2.15
CA VAL A 67 -8.65 0.32 2.52
C VAL A 67 -8.75 0.03 4.02
N PHE A 68 -7.80 -0.71 4.58
CA PHE A 68 -7.75 -0.96 6.03
C PHE A 68 -7.49 0.31 6.85
N ALA A 69 -6.60 1.17 6.37
CA ALA A 69 -6.34 2.47 6.99
C ALA A 69 -7.61 3.33 7.07
N ILE A 70 -8.38 3.41 6.00
CA ILE A 70 -9.66 4.14 5.97
C ILE A 70 -10.69 3.47 6.88
N ALA A 71 -10.77 2.14 6.86
CA ALA A 71 -11.72 1.39 7.69
C ALA A 71 -11.39 1.45 9.20
N ALA A 72 -10.12 1.58 9.57
CA ALA A 72 -9.66 1.67 10.95
C ALA A 72 -9.92 3.05 11.59
N GLY A 73 -10.04 4.11 10.80
CA GLY A 73 -10.28 5.47 11.29
C GLY A 73 -9.11 6.01 12.12
N ASP A 74 -9.29 6.10 13.44
CA ASP A 74 -8.37 6.80 14.38
C ASP A 74 -7.37 5.84 15.09
N SER A 75 -7.53 4.52 14.96
CA SER A 75 -6.64 3.53 15.63
C SER A 75 -5.28 3.33 14.95
N LEU A 76 -5.11 3.94 13.78
CA LEU A 76 -3.99 3.71 12.84
C LEU A 76 -2.60 3.95 13.44
N ILE A 77 -2.44 5.01 14.24
CA ILE A 77 -1.14 5.41 14.78
C ILE A 77 -0.70 4.44 15.90
N GLY A 78 -1.64 4.06 16.77
CA GLY A 78 -1.36 3.12 17.87
C GLY A 78 -1.10 1.70 17.38
N GLU A 79 -1.63 1.35 16.22
CA GLU A 79 -1.62 -0.01 15.67
C GLU A 79 -0.64 -0.16 14.49
N ILE A 80 0.31 0.76 14.34
CA ILE A 80 1.25 0.76 13.20
C ILE A 80 2.06 -0.55 13.10
N GLN A 81 2.36 -1.19 14.25
CA GLN A 81 3.01 -2.50 14.29
C GLN A 81 2.16 -3.62 13.67
N TYR A 82 0.83 -3.56 13.84
CA TYR A 82 -0.10 -4.51 13.26
C TYR A 82 -0.31 -4.23 11.77
N MET A 83 -0.37 -2.95 11.39
CA MET A 83 -0.37 -2.53 9.99
C MET A 83 0.88 -3.01 9.24
N LEU A 84 2.06 -2.89 9.86
CA LEU A 84 3.32 -3.31 9.27
C LEU A 84 3.39 -4.84 9.13
N GLY A 85 2.97 -5.58 10.17
CA GLY A 85 2.85 -7.04 10.10
C GLY A 85 1.86 -7.48 9.01
N GLY A 86 0.69 -6.85 8.95
CA GLY A 86 -0.31 -7.06 7.91
C GLY A 86 0.24 -6.81 6.52
N PHE A 87 0.96 -5.69 6.31
CA PHE A 87 1.60 -5.37 5.05
C PHE A 87 2.51 -6.53 4.58
N PHE A 88 3.45 -7.00 5.40
CA PHE A 88 4.33 -8.08 5.00
C PHE A 88 3.59 -9.40 4.77
N SER A 89 2.59 -9.73 5.59
CA SER A 89 1.78 -10.94 5.40
C SER A 89 1.00 -10.92 4.08
N PHE A 90 0.29 -9.83 3.79
CA PHE A 90 -0.44 -9.67 2.52
C PHE A 90 0.51 -9.58 1.34
N PHE A 91 1.62 -8.87 1.47
CA PHE A 91 2.62 -8.76 0.42
C PHE A 91 3.18 -10.13 0.02
N LEU A 92 3.65 -10.93 0.99
CA LEU A 92 4.19 -12.25 0.69
C LEU A 92 3.12 -13.18 0.11
N LEU A 93 1.91 -13.15 0.66
CA LEU A 93 0.80 -13.98 0.19
C LEU A 93 0.43 -13.65 -1.26
N VAL A 94 0.22 -12.37 -1.56
CA VAL A 94 -0.12 -11.89 -2.91
C VAL A 94 1.05 -12.10 -3.87
N TRP A 95 2.28 -11.86 -3.42
CA TRP A 95 3.47 -12.06 -4.24
C TRP A 95 3.59 -13.51 -4.69
N PHE A 96 3.51 -14.48 -3.78
CA PHE A 96 3.61 -15.89 -4.17
C PHE A 96 2.40 -16.39 -4.98
N LEU A 97 1.21 -15.80 -4.78
CA LEU A 97 0.04 -16.11 -5.60
C LEU A 97 0.16 -15.62 -7.04
N ILE A 98 0.75 -14.43 -7.25
CA ILE A 98 0.94 -13.85 -8.60
C ILE A 98 2.19 -14.42 -9.26
N ALA A 99 3.24 -14.66 -8.48
CA ALA A 99 4.47 -15.32 -8.92
C ALA A 99 4.25 -16.81 -9.24
N TRP A 100 3.01 -17.30 -9.21
CA TRP A 100 2.69 -18.69 -9.43
C TRP A 100 3.40 -19.20 -10.68
N VAL A 101 4.25 -20.19 -10.44
CA VAL A 101 5.11 -20.86 -11.41
C VAL A 101 4.25 -21.85 -12.18
N PHE A 102 3.90 -21.50 -13.42
CA PHE A 102 3.79 -22.46 -14.51
C PHE A 102 4.44 -21.86 -15.74
#